data_AF-A0A150PKA8-F1
#
_entry.id   AF-A0A150PKA8-F1
#
_cell.length_a   1.000
_cell.length_b   1.000
_cell.length_c   1.000
_cell.angle_alpha   90.00
_cell.angle_beta   90.00
_cell.angle_gamma   90.00
#
_symmetry.space_group_name_H-M   'P 1'
#
loop_
_entity.id
_entity.type
_entity.pdbx_description
1 polymer ?
#
loop_
_entity_poly.entity_id
_entity_poly.type
_entity_poly.pdbx_seq_one_letter_code
_entity_poly.pdbx_strand_id
1 'polypeptide(L)'
;LTLVASGLDQPTYVAAPPGDPARLVVLEKAGTLRLVKDGAVQPAPFLDVRSRVFFPAPNAEGGLLGLAFHPDYAKNGRFWLHYSSAPRGNVVIEEWKRAAQGADTAHPEPVRSLVDVKHGAWNHVGGMLAFGKDGYLYAAIGDSARSPSPAADLTSKLGKILRIDVDQPTKAPAGNMTSGDPMIWDYGLRNPWRFSFDRLTGDLYIGDVGQKSWEEILVERPGQGRNDYGWEAMEGAHCYPPGATCKPRGLPPAVEHPRSEAGSIVGGYVYRGAKIPCLRGRYVYGDYVTGRFFSFVWDGKAATDRVELTSALSPNGLPASFGEDAAGEIYVVMFNTGRIYRIDPG
;
A
#
# COMPACT_ATOMS: atom_id res chain seq x y z
N LEU A 1 -7.45 20.57 1.57
CA LEU A 1 -7.54 19.49 0.54
C LEU A 1 -8.10 20.07 -0.74
N THR A 2 -7.42 19.88 -1.87
CA THR A 2 -7.89 20.35 -3.20
C THR A 2 -8.45 19.17 -3.99
N LEU A 3 -9.66 19.29 -4.53
CA LEU A 3 -10.26 18.23 -5.36
C LEU A 3 -9.48 18.09 -6.68
N VAL A 4 -9.08 16.85 -7.01
CA VAL A 4 -8.34 16.52 -8.24
C VAL A 4 -9.19 15.70 -9.18
N ALA A 5 -9.95 14.73 -8.66
CA ALA A 5 -10.84 13.89 -9.44
C ALA A 5 -12.07 13.49 -8.62
N SER A 6 -13.19 13.26 -9.30
CA SER A 6 -14.45 12.82 -8.71
C SER A 6 -15.21 11.91 -9.67
N GLY A 7 -16.25 11.23 -9.17
CA GLY A 7 -17.08 10.33 -9.98
C GLY A 7 -16.42 8.97 -10.22
N LEU A 8 -15.48 8.60 -9.35
CA LEU A 8 -14.80 7.30 -9.35
C LEU A 8 -15.63 6.30 -8.54
N ASP A 9 -15.59 5.04 -8.94
CA ASP A 9 -16.27 3.96 -8.21
C ASP A 9 -15.31 3.23 -7.27
N GLN A 10 -15.49 3.43 -5.97
CA GLN A 10 -14.71 2.77 -4.91
C GLN A 10 -13.19 2.80 -5.18
N PRO A 11 -12.56 3.99 -5.33
CA PRO A 11 -11.15 4.06 -5.67
C PRO A 11 -10.28 3.50 -4.53
N THR A 12 -9.29 2.69 -4.89
CA THR A 12 -8.43 1.97 -3.92
C THR A 12 -7.00 2.50 -3.89
N TYR A 13 -6.52 3.12 -4.97
CA TYR A 13 -5.16 3.65 -5.03
C TYR A 13 -5.01 4.68 -6.14
N VAL A 14 -4.01 5.55 -6.00
CA VAL A 14 -3.61 6.52 -7.04
C VAL A 14 -2.10 6.56 -7.13
N ALA A 15 -1.56 6.56 -8.35
CA ALA A 15 -0.13 6.69 -8.60
C ALA A 15 0.14 7.52 -9.86
N ALA A 16 1.27 8.24 -9.87
CA ALA A 16 1.81 8.88 -11.06
C ALA A 16 2.89 7.99 -11.71
N PRO A 17 2.95 7.90 -13.04
CA PRO A 17 4.14 7.39 -13.70
C PRO A 17 5.38 8.23 -13.34
N PRO A 18 6.55 7.60 -13.08
CA PRO A 18 7.77 8.34 -12.75
C PRO A 18 8.12 9.39 -13.79
N GLY A 19 8.34 10.64 -13.34
CA GLY A 19 8.68 11.77 -14.19
C GLY A 19 7.53 12.35 -15.02
N ASP A 20 6.30 11.86 -14.84
CA ASP A 20 5.12 12.37 -15.54
C ASP A 20 4.31 13.31 -14.63
N PRO A 21 4.28 14.63 -14.92
CA PRO A 21 3.54 15.58 -14.10
C PRO A 21 2.06 15.70 -14.48
N ALA A 22 1.64 15.13 -15.61
CA ALA A 22 0.31 15.36 -16.18
C ALA A 22 -0.68 14.25 -15.84
N ARG A 23 -0.17 13.02 -15.63
CA ARG A 23 -1.02 11.83 -15.51
C ARG A 23 -0.99 11.23 -14.11
N LEU A 24 -2.17 10.91 -13.62
CA LEU A 24 -2.40 10.00 -12.51
C LEU A 24 -3.22 8.82 -12.99
N VAL A 25 -2.91 7.63 -12.50
CA VAL A 25 -3.74 6.44 -12.69
C VAL A 25 -4.38 6.07 -11.36
N VAL A 26 -5.70 6.00 -11.36
CA VAL A 26 -6.52 5.67 -10.20
C VAL A 26 -7.08 4.27 -10.38
N LEU A 27 -6.92 3.42 -9.38
CA LEU A 27 -7.51 2.08 -9.35
C LEU A 27 -8.94 2.17 -8.80
N GLU A 28 -9.89 1.57 -9.49
CA GLU A 28 -11.23 1.28 -8.99
C GLU A 28 -11.30 -0.19 -8.59
N LYS A 29 -11.87 -0.46 -7.41
CA LYS A 29 -11.84 -1.79 -6.76
C LYS A 29 -12.32 -2.93 -7.64
N ALA A 30 -13.33 -2.68 -8.49
CA ALA A 30 -13.91 -3.68 -9.38
C ALA A 30 -12.97 -4.12 -10.52
N GLY A 31 -11.90 -3.39 -10.82
CA GLY A 31 -10.91 -3.78 -11.83
C GLY A 31 -10.70 -2.77 -12.96
N THR A 32 -10.98 -1.49 -12.75
CA THR A 32 -10.70 -0.45 -13.75
C THR A 32 -9.52 0.40 -13.34
N LEU A 33 -8.62 0.72 -14.28
CA LEU A 33 -7.60 1.74 -14.13
C LEU A 33 -8.10 3.00 -14.82
N ARG A 34 -8.53 4.00 -14.06
CA ARG A 34 -8.97 5.30 -14.57
C ARG A 34 -7.76 6.19 -14.80
N LEU A 35 -7.67 6.81 -15.98
CA LEU A 35 -6.69 7.84 -16.25
C LEU A 35 -7.26 9.20 -15.83
N VAL A 36 -6.51 9.93 -15.00
CA VAL A 36 -6.71 11.35 -14.77
C VAL A 36 -5.57 12.08 -15.47
N LYS A 37 -5.91 12.99 -16.36
CA LYS A 37 -4.94 13.77 -17.13
C LYS A 37 -5.30 15.24 -17.01
N ASP A 38 -4.33 16.05 -16.59
CA ASP A 38 -4.50 17.49 -16.40
C ASP A 38 -5.69 17.84 -15.50
N GLY A 39 -5.92 17.04 -14.45
CA GLY A 39 -7.02 17.22 -13.49
C GLY A 39 -8.39 16.73 -13.98
N ALA A 40 -8.48 16.09 -15.14
CA ALA A 40 -9.73 15.54 -15.67
C ALA A 40 -9.69 14.01 -15.80
N VAL A 41 -10.71 13.34 -15.27
CA VAL A 41 -10.93 11.90 -15.49
C VAL A 41 -11.26 11.69 -16.96
N GLN A 42 -10.46 10.88 -17.65
CA GLN A 42 -10.67 10.58 -19.06
C GLN A 42 -11.86 9.64 -19.25
N PRO A 43 -12.64 9.76 -20.36
CA PRO A 43 -13.78 8.89 -20.62
C PRO A 43 -13.37 7.42 -20.73
N ALA A 44 -12.33 7.13 -21.52
CA ALA A 44 -11.77 5.80 -21.67
C ALA A 44 -10.84 5.47 -20.48
N PRO A 45 -10.90 4.25 -19.92
CA PRO A 45 -9.95 3.81 -18.92
C PRO A 45 -8.57 3.59 -19.54
N PHE A 46 -7.53 3.67 -18.71
CA PHE A 46 -6.18 3.24 -19.08
C PHE A 46 -6.14 1.73 -19.33
N LEU A 47 -6.88 0.96 -18.53
CA LEU A 47 -7.02 -0.48 -18.65
C LEU A 47 -8.30 -0.95 -17.92
N ASP A 48 -8.95 -1.99 -18.44
CA ASP A 48 -10.08 -2.68 -17.81
C ASP A 48 -9.74 -4.15 -17.62
N VAL A 49 -9.67 -4.61 -16.37
CA VAL A 49 -9.39 -5.99 -15.97
C VAL A 49 -10.53 -6.60 -15.15
N ARG A 50 -11.75 -6.05 -15.23
CA ARG A 50 -12.89 -6.52 -14.41
C ARG A 50 -13.16 -8.02 -14.55
N SER A 51 -12.93 -8.61 -15.73
CA SER A 51 -13.09 -10.05 -15.96
C SER A 51 -12.05 -10.92 -15.23
N ARG A 52 -10.93 -10.34 -14.81
CA ARG A 52 -9.84 -11.01 -14.08
C ARG A 52 -9.95 -10.82 -12.57
N VAL A 53 -10.73 -9.86 -12.10
CA VAL A 53 -10.83 -9.49 -10.68
C VAL A 53 -11.95 -10.26 -9.99
N PHE A 54 -11.61 -10.89 -8.88
CA PHE A 54 -12.57 -11.48 -7.96
C PHE A 54 -13.10 -10.41 -7.01
N PHE A 55 -14.39 -10.11 -7.15
CA PHE A 55 -15.11 -9.16 -6.32
C PHE A 55 -16.42 -9.81 -5.84
N PRO A 56 -16.37 -10.59 -4.74
CA PRO A 56 -17.52 -11.40 -4.33
C PRO A 56 -18.64 -10.60 -3.67
N ALA A 57 -18.30 -9.45 -3.05
CA ALA A 57 -19.25 -8.59 -2.37
C ALA A 57 -18.69 -7.16 -2.20
N PRO A 58 -19.53 -6.13 -2.09
CA PRO A 58 -19.09 -4.74 -1.90
C PRO A 58 -18.19 -4.49 -0.70
N ASN A 59 -18.40 -5.24 0.39
CA ASN A 59 -17.67 -5.14 1.66
C ASN A 59 -16.43 -6.05 1.75
N ALA A 60 -16.16 -6.89 0.74
CA ALA A 60 -14.90 -7.65 0.69
C ALA A 60 -13.73 -6.68 0.53
N GLU A 61 -12.59 -6.92 1.17
CA GLU A 61 -11.40 -6.08 0.96
C GLU A 61 -10.78 -6.31 -0.42
N GLY A 62 -10.96 -7.52 -0.97
CA GLY A 62 -10.43 -7.92 -2.27
C GLY A 62 -10.96 -7.08 -3.44
N GLY A 63 -10.19 -7.11 -4.53
CA GLY A 63 -10.42 -6.32 -5.73
C GLY A 63 -9.09 -5.99 -6.41
N LEU A 64 -9.07 -4.91 -7.20
CA LEU A 64 -7.85 -4.28 -7.69
C LEU A 64 -7.30 -3.31 -6.63
N LEU A 65 -6.10 -3.58 -6.12
CA LEU A 65 -5.61 -2.96 -4.88
C LEU A 65 -4.27 -2.24 -4.98
N GLY A 66 -3.39 -2.65 -5.91
CA GLY A 66 -2.04 -2.09 -6.04
C GLY A 66 -1.62 -1.86 -7.49
N LEU A 67 -0.81 -0.82 -7.67
CA LEU A 67 -0.19 -0.45 -8.94
C LEU A 67 1.24 0.04 -8.65
N ALA A 68 2.22 -0.45 -9.39
CA ALA A 68 3.56 0.13 -9.40
C ALA A 68 4.05 0.28 -10.84
N PHE A 69 4.46 1.48 -11.21
CA PHE A 69 5.17 1.71 -12.47
C PHE A 69 6.64 1.35 -12.31
N HIS A 70 7.25 0.78 -13.34
CA HIS A 70 8.70 0.60 -13.37
C HIS A 70 9.41 1.96 -13.25
N PRO A 71 10.56 2.08 -12.58
CA PRO A 71 11.32 3.33 -12.53
C PRO A 71 11.63 3.92 -13.92
N ASP A 72 11.98 3.08 -14.90
CA ASP A 72 12.11 3.43 -16.33
C ASP A 72 10.80 3.32 -17.16
N TYR A 73 9.62 3.50 -16.56
CA TYR A 73 8.33 3.37 -17.27
C TYR A 73 8.23 4.25 -18.52
N ALA A 74 8.85 5.42 -18.53
CA ALA A 74 8.92 6.30 -19.70
C ALA A 74 9.57 5.61 -20.91
N LYS A 75 10.51 4.68 -20.70
CA LYS A 75 11.22 3.95 -21.77
C LYS A 75 10.59 2.60 -22.07
N ASN A 76 10.26 1.82 -21.04
CA ASN A 76 9.87 0.41 -21.21
C ASN A 76 8.35 0.16 -21.14
N GLY A 77 7.59 1.08 -20.55
CA GLY A 77 6.15 0.98 -20.39
C GLY A 77 5.67 -0.11 -19.44
N ARG A 78 6.55 -0.68 -18.61
CA ARG A 78 6.23 -1.80 -17.69
C ARG A 78 5.61 -1.31 -16.38
N PHE A 79 4.60 -2.01 -15.92
CA PHE A 79 3.97 -1.76 -14.61
C PHE A 79 3.41 -3.05 -14.03
N TRP A 80 3.08 -3.04 -12.75
CA TRP A 80 2.56 -4.22 -12.04
C TRP A 80 1.24 -3.91 -11.36
N LEU A 81 0.35 -4.90 -11.37
CA LEU A 81 -0.91 -4.85 -10.65
C LEU A 81 -0.93 -5.90 -9.54
N HIS A 82 -1.52 -5.53 -8.41
CA HIS A 82 -1.84 -6.45 -7.32
C HIS A 82 -3.36 -6.49 -7.14
N TYR A 83 -3.94 -7.69 -7.28
CA TYR A 83 -5.38 -7.88 -7.22
C TYR A 83 -5.79 -9.28 -6.77
N SER A 84 -7.02 -9.40 -6.28
CA SER A 84 -7.66 -10.70 -6.02
C SER A 84 -8.16 -11.29 -7.34
N SER A 85 -7.67 -12.46 -7.76
CA SER A 85 -7.96 -13.02 -9.09
C SER A 85 -9.21 -13.91 -9.14
N ALA A 86 -10.01 -13.73 -10.18
CA ALA A 86 -11.19 -14.54 -10.45
C ALA A 86 -10.82 -15.97 -10.90
N PRO A 87 -11.66 -16.99 -10.60
CA PRO A 87 -12.82 -16.93 -9.71
C PRO A 87 -12.48 -17.23 -8.24
N ARG A 88 -11.19 -17.43 -7.91
CA ARG A 88 -10.78 -18.07 -6.64
C ARG A 88 -10.39 -17.11 -5.53
N GLY A 89 -10.20 -15.82 -5.84
CA GLY A 89 -9.71 -14.83 -4.90
C GLY A 89 -8.27 -15.10 -4.44
N ASN A 90 -7.43 -15.65 -5.33
CA ASN A 90 -5.99 -15.70 -5.07
C ASN A 90 -5.41 -14.28 -5.11
N VAL A 91 -4.35 -14.03 -4.35
CA VAL A 91 -3.57 -12.80 -4.51
C VAL A 91 -2.63 -12.99 -5.69
N VAL A 92 -2.76 -12.13 -6.71
CA VAL A 92 -1.93 -12.15 -7.91
C VAL A 92 -1.17 -10.84 -8.06
N ILE A 93 0.12 -10.94 -8.42
CA ILE A 93 0.94 -9.82 -8.85
C ILE A 93 1.42 -10.11 -10.27
N GLU A 94 0.95 -9.32 -11.23
CA GLU A 94 1.22 -9.50 -12.66
C GLU A 94 1.97 -8.31 -13.24
N GLU A 95 2.86 -8.60 -14.19
CA GLU A 95 3.50 -7.61 -15.04
C GLU A 95 2.59 -7.27 -16.23
N TRP A 96 2.47 -5.99 -16.53
CA TRP A 96 1.68 -5.42 -17.61
C TRP A 96 2.52 -4.40 -18.39
N LYS A 97 2.03 -4.04 -19.57
CA LYS A 97 2.75 -3.10 -20.45
C LYS A 97 1.82 -2.11 -21.11
N ARG A 98 2.28 -0.86 -21.24
CA ARG A 98 1.62 0.20 -22.01
C ARG A 98 1.46 -0.24 -23.48
N ALA A 99 0.33 0.09 -24.10
CA ALA A 99 -0.02 -0.38 -25.45
C ALA A 99 0.97 0.04 -26.54
N ALA A 100 1.47 1.28 -26.44
CA ALA A 100 2.51 1.83 -27.31
C ALA A 100 3.26 2.95 -26.59
N GLN A 101 4.39 3.40 -27.14
CA GLN A 101 5.12 4.53 -26.56
C GLN A 101 4.24 5.79 -26.55
N GLY A 102 4.12 6.44 -25.39
CA GLY A 102 3.27 7.62 -25.20
C GLY A 102 1.77 7.35 -25.15
N ALA A 103 1.31 6.11 -25.29
CA ALA A 103 -0.12 5.78 -25.22
C ALA A 103 -0.69 6.03 -23.81
N ASP A 104 -1.96 6.45 -23.80
CA ASP A 104 -2.79 6.61 -22.61
C ASP A 104 -3.64 5.35 -22.32
N THR A 105 -3.17 4.19 -22.82
CA THR A 105 -3.77 2.86 -22.63
C THR A 105 -2.71 1.78 -22.43
N ALA A 106 -3.11 0.65 -21.84
CA ALA A 106 -2.30 -0.55 -21.70
C ALA A 106 -2.67 -1.66 -22.71
N HIS A 107 -1.78 -2.63 -22.88
CA HIS A 107 -2.12 -3.89 -23.51
C HIS A 107 -3.20 -4.61 -22.68
N PRO A 108 -4.17 -5.29 -23.34
CA PRO A 108 -5.31 -5.91 -22.66
C PRO A 108 -4.94 -7.18 -21.89
N GLU A 109 -3.76 -7.76 -22.12
CA GLU A 109 -3.29 -8.99 -21.50
C GLU A 109 -2.02 -8.73 -20.68
N PRO A 110 -1.85 -9.43 -19.53
CA PRO A 110 -0.61 -9.36 -18.77
C PRO A 110 0.54 -10.00 -19.56
N VAL A 111 1.76 -9.52 -19.30
CA VAL A 111 2.98 -10.11 -19.83
C VAL A 111 3.28 -11.44 -19.13
N ARG A 112 3.15 -11.47 -17.80
CA ARG A 112 3.37 -12.66 -16.96
C ARG A 112 2.91 -12.44 -15.52
N SER A 113 2.67 -13.53 -14.79
CA SER A 113 2.50 -13.51 -13.33
C SER A 113 3.83 -13.66 -12.61
N LEU A 114 4.06 -12.83 -11.59
CA LEU A 114 5.21 -12.91 -10.69
C LEU A 114 4.87 -13.65 -9.39
N VAL A 115 3.64 -13.46 -8.91
CA VAL A 115 3.12 -14.07 -7.68
C VAL A 115 1.69 -14.51 -7.94
N ASP A 116 1.40 -15.76 -7.58
CA ASP A 116 0.03 -16.29 -7.47
C ASP A 116 -0.03 -17.11 -6.18
N VAL A 117 -0.71 -16.58 -5.18
CA VAL A 117 -0.80 -17.16 -3.85
C VAL A 117 -2.24 -17.47 -3.52
N LYS A 118 -2.48 -18.70 -3.09
CA LYS A 118 -3.78 -19.11 -2.55
C LYS A 118 -4.06 -18.34 -1.26
N HIS A 119 -4.90 -17.31 -1.40
CA HIS A 119 -5.41 -16.49 -0.32
C HIS A 119 -6.76 -17.04 0.13
N GLY A 120 -7.80 -16.85 -0.68
CA GLY A 120 -9.12 -17.49 -0.51
C GLY A 120 -10.02 -16.87 0.56
N ALA A 121 -9.53 -15.89 1.32
CA ALA A 121 -10.35 -15.06 2.21
C ALA A 121 -10.80 -13.77 1.53
N TRP A 122 -11.91 -13.21 2.02
CA TRP A 122 -12.52 -11.97 1.56
C TRP A 122 -11.89 -10.71 2.18
N ASN A 123 -11.01 -10.88 3.17
CA ASN A 123 -10.32 -9.84 3.93
C ASN A 123 -8.85 -10.22 4.22
N HIS A 124 -8.07 -9.24 4.66
CA HIS A 124 -6.63 -9.29 4.92
C HIS A 124 -5.78 -9.54 3.67
N VAL A 125 -6.10 -8.82 2.60
CA VAL A 125 -5.48 -9.04 1.28
C VAL A 125 -4.14 -8.31 1.15
N GLY A 126 -3.87 -7.30 1.97
CA GLY A 126 -2.78 -6.35 1.73
C GLY A 126 -3.14 -5.43 0.56
N GLY A 127 -2.18 -5.10 -0.30
CA GLY A 127 -2.53 -4.21 -1.41
C GLY A 127 -1.36 -3.54 -2.11
N MET A 128 -0.37 -3.13 -1.34
CA MET A 128 0.61 -2.16 -1.80
C MET A 128 1.70 -2.78 -2.66
N LEU A 129 2.07 -2.05 -3.71
CA LEU A 129 3.25 -2.28 -4.54
C LEU A 129 4.07 -1.00 -4.61
N ALA A 130 5.39 -1.08 -4.42
CA ALA A 130 6.28 0.04 -4.69
C ALA A 130 7.69 -0.43 -5.03
N PHE A 131 8.42 0.36 -5.83
CA PHE A 131 9.84 0.11 -6.06
C PHE A 131 10.68 0.77 -4.96
N GLY A 132 11.60 -0.01 -4.38
CA GLY A 132 12.65 0.52 -3.52
C GLY A 132 13.73 1.24 -4.33
N LYS A 133 14.57 2.02 -3.64
CA LYS A 133 15.74 2.68 -4.27
C LYS A 133 16.79 1.71 -4.78
N ASP A 134 16.73 0.47 -4.31
CA ASP A 134 17.54 -0.66 -4.73
C ASP A 134 17.07 -1.29 -6.05
N GLY A 135 15.95 -0.81 -6.63
CA GLY A 135 15.43 -1.25 -7.92
C GLY A 135 14.53 -2.48 -7.86
N TYR A 136 14.23 -3.01 -6.67
CA TYR A 136 13.36 -4.16 -6.50
C TYR A 136 11.91 -3.75 -6.28
N LEU A 137 10.97 -4.62 -6.70
CA LEU A 137 9.55 -4.46 -6.43
C LEU A 137 9.25 -5.04 -5.05
N TYR A 138 8.67 -4.21 -4.18
CA TYR A 138 8.15 -4.62 -2.88
C TYR A 138 6.64 -4.83 -2.99
N ALA A 139 6.13 -5.86 -2.32
CA ALA A 139 4.72 -6.20 -2.35
C ALA A 139 4.18 -6.65 -0.99
N ALA A 140 3.07 -6.06 -0.57
CA ALA A 140 2.42 -6.38 0.69
C ALA A 140 1.28 -7.39 0.50
N ILE A 141 1.34 -8.52 1.21
CA ILE A 141 0.31 -9.56 1.20
C ILE A 141 -0.09 -9.84 2.64
N GLY A 142 -1.38 -9.68 2.95
CA GLY A 142 -1.91 -9.96 4.28
C GLY A 142 -2.05 -11.46 4.58
N ASP A 143 -2.45 -11.76 5.80
CA ASP A 143 -2.40 -13.10 6.37
C ASP A 143 -3.60 -14.00 6.01
N SER A 144 -4.52 -13.49 5.17
CA SER A 144 -5.76 -14.16 4.78
C SER A 144 -6.75 -14.40 5.92
N ALA A 145 -6.69 -13.64 7.01
CA ALA A 145 -7.60 -13.73 8.16
C ALA A 145 -7.72 -15.16 8.73
N ARG A 146 -6.64 -15.93 8.65
CA ARG A 146 -6.58 -17.32 9.13
C ARG A 146 -6.27 -17.35 10.63
N SER A 147 -6.76 -18.37 11.31
CA SER A 147 -6.37 -18.69 12.68
C SER A 147 -6.02 -20.17 12.78
N PRO A 148 -4.78 -20.54 13.16
CA PRO A 148 -3.67 -19.63 13.41
C PRO A 148 -3.22 -18.90 12.13
N SER A 149 -2.73 -17.67 12.30
CA SER A 149 -2.18 -16.86 11.21
C SER A 149 -0.89 -17.45 10.64
N PRO A 150 -0.71 -17.48 9.31
CA PRO A 150 0.53 -17.89 8.66
C PRO A 150 1.63 -16.81 8.66
N ALA A 151 1.43 -15.67 9.33
CA ALA A 151 2.34 -14.53 9.29
C ALA A 151 3.77 -14.87 9.76
N ALA A 152 3.93 -15.78 10.74
CA ALA A 152 5.22 -16.27 11.20
C ALA A 152 5.78 -17.47 10.39
N ASP A 153 4.96 -18.10 9.54
CA ASP A 153 5.39 -19.20 8.68
C ASP A 153 6.15 -18.67 7.47
N LEU A 154 7.45 -18.98 7.42
CA LEU A 154 8.36 -18.56 6.35
C LEU A 154 8.19 -19.37 5.06
N THR A 155 7.42 -20.46 5.06
CA THR A 155 7.09 -21.21 3.82
C THR A 155 5.88 -20.63 3.09
N SER A 156 5.17 -19.70 3.74
CA SER A 156 4.00 -19.00 3.21
C SER A 156 4.34 -17.56 2.81
N LYS A 157 3.74 -17.08 1.72
CA LYS A 157 3.80 -15.67 1.30
C LYS A 157 2.73 -14.78 1.97
N LEU A 158 1.92 -15.34 2.88
CA LEU A 158 0.85 -14.61 3.58
C LEU A 158 1.39 -13.92 4.84
N GLY A 159 0.94 -12.70 5.11
CA GLY A 159 1.40 -11.87 6.23
C GLY A 159 2.85 -11.41 6.08
N LYS A 160 3.22 -10.96 4.86
CA LYS A 160 4.60 -10.67 4.43
C LYS A 160 4.70 -9.35 3.67
N ILE A 161 5.89 -8.75 3.71
CA ILE A 161 6.40 -7.94 2.60
C ILE A 161 7.30 -8.83 1.76
N LEU A 162 7.03 -8.92 0.46
CA LEU A 162 7.91 -9.58 -0.51
C LEU A 162 8.81 -8.54 -1.17
N ARG A 163 10.00 -8.96 -1.62
CA ARG A 163 10.92 -8.16 -2.44
C ARG A 163 11.40 -8.98 -3.61
N ILE A 164 11.15 -8.49 -4.82
CA ILE A 164 11.21 -9.27 -6.06
C ILE A 164 12.09 -8.55 -7.08
N ASP A 165 13.02 -9.29 -7.69
CA ASP A 165 13.70 -8.89 -8.92
C ASP A 165 12.75 -9.07 -10.10
N VAL A 166 12.22 -7.95 -10.61
CA VAL A 166 11.25 -8.00 -11.72
C VAL A 166 11.88 -8.40 -13.04
N ASP A 167 13.21 -8.44 -13.17
CA ASP A 167 13.91 -8.93 -14.36
C ASP A 167 14.33 -10.40 -14.19
N GLN A 168 14.58 -10.84 -12.95
CA GLN A 168 14.90 -12.22 -12.59
C GLN A 168 13.98 -12.77 -11.48
N PRO A 169 12.65 -12.90 -11.70
CA PRO A 169 11.67 -13.14 -10.63
C PRO A 169 11.77 -14.53 -9.96
N THR A 170 12.56 -15.43 -10.52
CA THR A 170 12.83 -16.76 -9.94
C THR A 170 14.05 -16.76 -9.02
N LYS A 171 14.82 -15.66 -8.98
CA LYS A 171 16.02 -15.53 -8.16
C LYS A 171 15.74 -14.61 -6.98
N ALA A 172 16.08 -15.06 -5.77
CA ALA A 172 16.04 -14.21 -4.59
C ALA A 172 16.98 -13.00 -4.77
N PRO A 173 16.47 -11.76 -4.60
CA PRO A 173 17.33 -10.62 -4.35
C PRO A 173 18.25 -10.85 -3.14
N ALA A 174 19.49 -10.34 -3.22
CA ALA A 174 20.39 -10.35 -2.08
C ALA A 174 19.81 -9.52 -0.93
N GLY A 175 19.80 -10.06 0.28
CA GLY A 175 19.19 -9.42 1.45
C GLY A 175 17.83 -10.00 1.86
N ASN A 176 17.17 -10.76 0.99
CA ASN A 176 15.96 -11.50 1.36
C ASN A 176 16.25 -12.62 2.38
N MET A 177 15.18 -13.27 2.86
CA MET A 177 15.28 -14.46 3.71
C MET A 177 16.09 -15.58 3.03
N THR A 178 16.96 -16.22 3.81
CA THR A 178 17.82 -17.34 3.35
C THR A 178 17.20 -18.71 3.61
N SER A 179 16.12 -18.77 4.40
CA SER A 179 15.37 -19.98 4.74
C SER A 179 13.88 -19.74 4.54
N GLY A 180 13.16 -20.73 4.02
CA GLY A 180 11.75 -20.59 3.64
C GLY A 180 11.61 -20.04 2.22
N ASP A 181 10.59 -19.24 2.00
CA ASP A 181 10.30 -18.64 0.71
C ASP A 181 11.31 -17.51 0.38
N PRO A 182 12.04 -17.63 -0.74
CA PRO A 182 13.12 -16.69 -1.08
C PRO A 182 12.65 -15.28 -1.42
N MET A 183 11.35 -15.07 -1.66
CA MET A 183 10.81 -13.74 -1.96
C MET A 183 10.47 -12.94 -0.71
N ILE A 184 10.50 -13.55 0.48
CA ILE A 184 10.21 -12.85 1.73
C ILE A 184 11.30 -11.82 2.02
N TRP A 185 10.88 -10.56 2.13
CA TRP A 185 11.66 -9.49 2.71
C TRP A 185 11.41 -9.45 4.21
N ASP A 186 10.16 -9.25 4.65
CA ASP A 186 9.76 -9.24 6.05
C ASP A 186 8.53 -10.10 6.32
N TYR A 187 8.29 -10.43 7.59
CA TYR A 187 7.22 -11.30 8.03
C TYR A 187 6.61 -10.89 9.37
N GLY A 188 5.56 -11.61 9.80
CA GLY A 188 4.87 -11.31 11.06
C GLY A 188 3.92 -10.11 10.96
N LEU A 189 3.33 -9.88 9.77
CA LEU A 189 2.34 -8.81 9.53
C LEU A 189 0.93 -9.40 9.42
N ARG A 190 -0.09 -8.62 9.78
CA ARG A 190 -1.50 -9.03 9.71
C ARG A 190 -2.12 -8.68 8.36
N ASN A 191 -2.28 -7.40 8.08
CA ASN A 191 -2.86 -6.84 6.87
C ASN A 191 -2.13 -5.54 6.49
N PRO A 192 -0.87 -5.64 6.00
CA PRO A 192 -0.08 -4.48 5.60
C PRO A 192 -0.76 -3.81 4.39
N TRP A 193 -1.54 -2.76 4.67
CA TRP A 193 -2.48 -2.20 3.70
C TRP A 193 -1.78 -1.23 2.75
N ARG A 194 -1.12 -0.19 3.28
CA ARG A 194 -0.16 0.63 2.53
C ARG A 194 1.18 0.68 3.23
N PHE A 195 2.21 0.70 2.42
CA PHE A 195 3.54 1.09 2.81
C PHE A 195 4.09 2.12 1.84
N SER A 196 5.10 2.87 2.24
CA SER A 196 5.83 3.76 1.34
C SER A 196 7.28 3.86 1.75
N PHE A 197 8.14 4.15 0.77
CA PHE A 197 9.52 4.52 1.04
C PHE A 197 9.62 6.03 1.15
N ASP A 198 10.31 6.52 2.18
CA ASP A 198 10.73 7.91 2.18
C ASP A 198 11.70 8.15 1.01
N ARG A 199 11.31 9.03 0.08
CA ARG A 199 12.14 9.39 -1.08
C ARG A 199 13.51 9.93 -0.70
N LEU A 200 13.66 10.53 0.49
CA LEU A 200 14.94 11.07 0.93
C LEU A 200 15.80 10.01 1.61
N THR A 201 15.32 9.39 2.68
CA THR A 201 16.13 8.47 3.49
C THR A 201 16.12 7.03 2.94
N GLY A 202 15.01 6.60 2.35
CA GLY A 202 14.75 5.21 1.97
C GLY A 202 14.16 4.36 3.09
N ASP A 203 13.78 4.95 4.23
CA ASP A 203 13.06 4.25 5.29
C ASP A 203 11.72 3.73 4.76
N LEU A 204 11.36 2.51 5.14
CA LEU A 204 10.11 1.86 4.80
C LEU A 204 9.11 2.08 5.94
N TYR A 205 7.98 2.73 5.64
CA TYR A 205 6.88 2.94 6.57
C TYR A 205 5.73 2.02 6.18
N ILE A 206 5.18 1.27 7.14
CA ILE A 206 4.13 0.27 6.90
C ILE A 206 2.95 0.59 7.80
N GLY A 207 1.77 0.80 7.22
CA GLY A 207 0.50 0.75 7.95
C GLY A 207 -0.02 -0.68 7.95
N ASP A 208 -0.01 -1.32 9.12
CA ASP A 208 -0.56 -2.66 9.33
C ASP A 208 -1.88 -2.54 10.11
N VAL A 209 -2.96 -3.04 9.52
CA VAL A 209 -4.30 -2.91 10.12
C VAL A 209 -4.42 -3.89 11.28
N GLY A 210 -4.93 -3.42 12.41
CA GLY A 210 -5.14 -4.20 13.63
C GLY A 210 -6.31 -5.18 13.60
N GLN A 211 -6.36 -6.11 14.57
CA GLN A 211 -7.42 -7.11 14.71
C GLN A 211 -8.50 -6.73 15.74
N LYS A 212 -8.10 -6.44 16.98
CA LYS A 212 -8.98 -6.23 18.14
C LYS A 212 -8.69 -4.93 18.86
N SER A 213 -7.45 -4.65 19.21
CA SER A 213 -7.13 -3.64 20.22
C SER A 213 -6.27 -2.49 19.73
N TRP A 214 -5.39 -2.71 18.74
CA TRP A 214 -4.38 -1.72 18.36
C TRP A 214 -4.21 -1.64 16.85
N GLU A 215 -4.15 -0.42 16.34
CA GLU A 215 -3.66 -0.11 14.99
C GLU A 215 -2.20 0.36 15.06
N GLU A 216 -1.42 0.13 14.02
CA GLU A 216 0.02 0.40 14.07
C GLU A 216 0.62 0.97 12.78
N ILE A 217 1.69 1.76 12.97
CA ILE A 217 2.66 2.13 11.94
C ILE A 217 4.01 1.57 12.35
N LEU A 218 4.62 0.81 11.45
CA LEU A 218 5.97 0.26 11.58
C LEU A 218 6.94 1.10 10.73
N VAL A 219 8.18 1.25 11.18
CA VAL A 219 9.23 1.95 10.42
C VAL A 219 10.51 1.14 10.43
N GLU A 220 11.02 0.86 9.24
CA GLU A 220 12.23 0.09 9.01
C GLU A 220 13.27 0.95 8.27
N ARG A 221 14.55 0.81 8.66
CA ARG A 221 15.65 1.49 7.96
C ARG A 221 15.99 0.82 6.62
N PRO A 222 16.47 1.58 5.62
CA PRO A 222 16.76 1.04 4.30
C PRO A 222 17.70 -0.17 4.36
N GLY A 223 17.30 -1.25 3.69
CA GLY A 223 18.11 -2.45 3.53
C GLY A 223 18.23 -3.33 4.77
N GLN A 224 17.45 -3.07 5.83
CA GLN A 224 17.47 -3.91 7.04
C GLN A 224 16.92 -5.31 6.74
N GLY A 225 15.66 -5.39 6.31
CA GLY A 225 14.95 -6.61 5.93
C GLY A 225 14.95 -7.71 6.98
N ARG A 226 14.27 -8.81 6.66
CA ARG A 226 14.15 -10.02 7.49
C ARG A 226 13.58 -9.72 8.87
N ASN A 227 12.77 -8.67 8.97
CA ASN A 227 12.16 -8.27 10.22
C ASN A 227 10.95 -9.16 10.53
N ASP A 228 10.84 -9.53 11.80
CA ASP A 228 9.62 -10.09 12.38
C ASP A 228 8.82 -8.93 12.97
N TYR A 229 7.56 -8.78 12.59
CA TYR A 229 6.66 -7.76 13.16
C TYR A 229 5.70 -8.33 14.22
N GLY A 230 5.85 -9.62 14.57
CA GLY A 230 5.27 -10.20 15.78
C GLY A 230 3.86 -10.78 15.65
N TRP A 231 3.09 -10.46 14.60
CA TRP A 231 1.76 -11.05 14.39
C TRP A 231 1.86 -12.58 14.18
N GLU A 232 1.03 -13.42 14.80
CA GLU A 232 -0.14 -13.13 15.66
C GLU A 232 0.13 -13.20 17.18
N ALA A 233 1.40 -13.19 17.62
CA ALA A 233 1.72 -13.17 19.06
C ALA A 233 1.56 -11.78 19.68
N MET A 234 1.78 -10.74 18.87
CA MET A 234 1.67 -9.33 19.24
C MET A 234 0.61 -8.64 18.38
N GLU A 235 -0.11 -7.67 18.95
CA GLU A 235 -0.92 -6.67 18.24
C GLU A 235 -0.49 -5.28 18.74
N GLY A 236 0.22 -4.52 17.92
CA GLY A 236 1.03 -3.40 18.41
C GLY A 236 2.13 -3.89 19.36
N ALA A 237 2.40 -3.14 20.44
CA ALA A 237 3.36 -3.56 21.46
C ALA A 237 2.77 -4.55 22.51
N HIS A 238 1.57 -5.09 22.28
CA HIS A 238 0.78 -5.80 23.30
C HIS A 238 0.56 -7.27 22.93
N CYS A 239 0.46 -8.14 23.93
CA CYS A 239 0.16 -9.56 23.67
C CYS A 239 -1.22 -9.73 23.04
N TYR A 240 -1.29 -10.58 22.02
CA TYR A 240 -2.54 -11.00 21.39
C TYR A 240 -2.86 -12.47 21.73
N PRO A 241 -4.13 -12.83 21.97
CA PRO A 241 -5.29 -11.94 22.12
C PRO A 241 -5.22 -11.09 23.39
N PRO A 242 -6.02 -10.01 23.51
CA PRO A 242 -6.03 -9.15 24.69
C PRO A 242 -6.22 -9.96 25.99
N GLY A 243 -5.36 -9.72 26.98
CA GLY A 243 -5.33 -10.46 28.25
C GLY A 243 -4.47 -11.73 28.24
N ALA A 244 -3.90 -12.12 27.09
CA ALA A 244 -2.93 -13.20 27.02
C ALA A 244 -1.59 -12.80 27.68
N THR A 245 -0.82 -13.80 28.10
CA THR A 245 0.58 -13.65 28.50
C THR A 245 1.47 -14.18 27.40
N CYS A 246 2.37 -13.34 26.89
CA CYS A 246 3.32 -13.66 25.84
C CYS A 246 4.68 -13.04 26.15
N LYS A 247 5.73 -13.48 25.43
CA LYS A 247 7.01 -12.77 25.42
C LYS A 247 6.95 -11.71 24.33
N PRO A 248 7.41 -10.46 24.57
CA PRO A 248 7.57 -9.48 23.52
C PRO A 248 8.34 -10.08 22.34
N ARG A 249 7.82 -9.88 21.13
CA ARG A 249 8.36 -10.45 19.89
C ARG A 249 8.28 -9.42 18.78
N GLY A 250 9.26 -9.48 17.88
CA GLY A 250 9.29 -8.63 16.70
C GLY A 250 9.75 -7.21 16.98
N LEU A 251 9.86 -6.42 15.91
CA LEU A 251 10.12 -5.00 16.00
C LEU A 251 8.88 -4.29 16.56
N PRO A 252 9.03 -3.43 17.59
CA PRO A 252 7.90 -2.68 18.11
C PRO A 252 7.43 -1.62 17.09
N PRO A 253 6.14 -1.26 17.11
CA PRO A 253 5.62 -0.22 16.23
C PRO A 253 6.23 1.16 16.56
N ALA A 254 6.43 1.97 15.53
CA ALA A 254 6.84 3.36 15.68
C ALA A 254 5.72 4.21 16.30
N VAL A 255 4.48 3.90 15.92
CA VAL A 255 3.27 4.50 16.47
C VAL A 255 2.20 3.42 16.61
N GLU A 256 1.50 3.42 17.74
CA GLU A 256 0.26 2.66 17.93
C GLU A 256 -0.90 3.60 18.30
N HIS A 257 -2.11 3.17 17.94
CA HIS A 257 -3.37 3.80 18.31
C HIS A 257 -4.30 2.74 18.90
N PRO A 258 -4.93 2.98 20.07
CA PRO A 258 -5.96 2.08 20.55
C PRO A 258 -7.15 2.14 19.59
N ARG A 259 -7.89 1.04 19.43
CA ARG A 259 -9.03 1.01 18.50
C ARG A 259 -10.23 1.89 18.89
N SER A 260 -10.20 2.45 20.10
CA SER A 260 -11.10 3.55 20.50
C SER A 260 -10.74 4.89 19.86
N GLU A 261 -9.53 5.04 19.32
CA GLU A 261 -9.03 6.25 18.66
C GLU A 261 -9.06 6.14 17.13
N ALA A 262 -8.65 4.99 16.57
CA ALA A 262 -8.52 4.71 15.14
C ALA A 262 -8.91 3.25 14.85
N GLY A 263 -9.67 2.97 13.80
CA GLY A 263 -10.23 1.62 13.57
C GLY A 263 -9.61 0.81 12.44
N SER A 264 -8.84 1.45 11.57
CA SER A 264 -8.11 0.86 10.44
C SER A 264 -7.09 1.88 9.91
N ILE A 265 -5.87 1.88 10.45
CA ILE A 265 -4.81 2.77 9.98
C ILE A 265 -4.34 2.27 8.61
N VAL A 266 -4.57 3.07 7.58
CA VAL A 266 -4.31 2.66 6.18
C VAL A 266 -2.87 2.90 5.74
N GLY A 267 -2.03 3.54 6.55
CA GLY A 267 -0.70 4.01 6.16
C GLY A 267 -0.72 5.38 5.47
N GLY A 268 0.38 5.74 4.82
CA GLY A 268 0.62 7.11 4.37
C GLY A 268 1.97 7.32 3.67
N TYR A 269 2.42 8.57 3.62
CA TYR A 269 3.68 8.97 2.97
C TYR A 269 4.42 10.02 3.78
N VAL A 270 5.76 9.98 3.74
CA VAL A 270 6.58 11.10 4.18
C VAL A 270 6.46 12.22 3.15
N TYR A 271 5.96 13.39 3.56
CA TYR A 271 5.79 14.51 2.64
C TYR A 271 7.16 15.05 2.20
N ARG A 272 7.45 14.96 0.90
CA ARG A 272 8.69 15.46 0.27
C ARG A 272 8.44 16.52 -0.80
N GLY A 273 7.19 16.95 -0.96
CA GLY A 273 6.79 18.08 -1.79
C GLY A 273 7.37 19.42 -1.33
N ALA A 274 7.12 20.44 -2.14
CA ALA A 274 7.64 21.79 -1.95
C ALA A 274 6.57 22.79 -1.53
N LYS A 275 5.29 22.49 -1.79
CA LYS A 275 4.19 23.43 -1.56
C LYS A 275 3.93 23.71 -0.08
N ILE A 276 4.18 22.74 0.80
CA ILE A 276 3.86 22.83 2.23
C ILE A 276 5.14 22.64 3.06
N PRO A 277 5.99 23.69 3.21
CA PRO A 277 7.29 23.56 3.88
C PRO A 277 7.23 22.96 5.29
N CYS A 278 6.19 23.25 6.07
CA CYS A 278 6.03 22.73 7.42
C CYS A 278 5.70 21.23 7.50
N LEU A 279 5.22 20.61 6.41
CA LEU A 279 5.00 19.17 6.37
C LEU A 279 6.24 18.39 5.92
N ARG A 280 7.27 19.06 5.38
CA ARG A 280 8.42 18.39 4.79
C ARG A 280 9.14 17.50 5.82
N GLY A 281 9.20 16.20 5.54
CA GLY A 281 9.78 15.19 6.42
C GLY A 281 8.84 14.60 7.47
N ARG A 282 7.57 15.02 7.50
CA ARG A 282 6.53 14.39 8.33
C ARG A 282 5.89 13.24 7.58
N TYR A 283 5.71 12.10 8.24
CA TYR A 283 4.87 11.02 7.75
C TYR A 283 3.41 11.39 7.98
N VAL A 284 2.63 11.53 6.91
CA VAL A 284 1.20 11.86 6.95
C VAL A 284 0.41 10.60 6.61
N TYR A 285 -0.50 10.20 7.49
CA TYR A 285 -1.27 8.96 7.38
C TYR A 285 -2.71 9.17 7.84
N GLY A 286 -3.57 8.19 7.56
CA GLY A 286 -5.00 8.28 7.85
C GLY A 286 -5.59 6.99 8.40
N ASP A 287 -6.80 7.12 8.93
CA ASP A 287 -7.63 6.05 9.44
C ASP A 287 -8.92 5.92 8.62
N TYR A 288 -9.17 4.74 8.04
CA TYR A 288 -10.32 4.52 7.18
C TYR A 288 -11.65 4.57 7.95
N VAL A 289 -11.70 4.06 9.19
CA VAL A 289 -12.96 3.92 9.93
C VAL A 289 -13.46 5.27 10.47
N THR A 290 -12.55 6.07 11.02
CA THR A 290 -12.86 7.34 11.68
C THR A 290 -12.73 8.55 10.76
N GLY A 291 -12.05 8.40 9.61
CA GLY A 291 -11.75 9.53 8.73
C GLY A 291 -10.70 10.50 9.28
N ARG A 292 -10.00 10.12 10.35
CA ARG A 292 -8.99 10.96 11.00
C ARG A 292 -7.66 10.89 10.26
N PHE A 293 -6.89 11.96 10.36
CA PHE A 293 -5.58 12.10 9.76
C PHE A 293 -4.57 12.49 10.81
N PHE A 294 -3.38 11.92 10.72
CA PHE A 294 -2.33 12.08 11.70
C PHE A 294 -0.99 12.32 11.01
N SER A 295 -0.02 12.81 11.77
CA SER A 295 1.36 12.88 11.33
C SER A 295 2.35 12.77 12.47
N PHE A 296 3.58 12.38 12.15
CA PHE A 296 4.72 12.44 13.06
C PHE A 296 6.02 12.67 12.28
N VAL A 297 7.08 13.01 13.01
CA VAL A 297 8.46 13.05 12.50
C VAL A 297 9.22 11.83 13.01
N TRP A 298 9.87 11.10 12.11
CA TRP A 298 10.76 10.01 12.50
C TRP A 298 12.18 10.53 12.65
N ASP A 299 12.79 10.35 13.82
CA ASP A 299 14.18 10.74 14.10
C ASP A 299 15.19 9.61 13.84
N GLY A 300 14.74 8.48 13.29
CA GLY A 300 15.54 7.27 13.10
C GLY A 300 15.42 6.26 14.24
N LYS A 301 14.72 6.60 15.34
CA LYS A 301 14.54 5.73 16.51
C LYS A 301 13.12 5.78 17.08
N ALA A 302 12.48 6.94 17.10
CA ALA A 302 11.16 7.15 17.68
C ALA A 302 10.33 8.13 16.84
N ALA A 303 9.00 7.96 16.92
CA ALA A 303 8.07 8.95 16.41
C ALA A 303 8.04 10.15 17.37
N THR A 304 8.33 11.32 16.83
CA THR A 304 8.35 12.61 17.55
C THR A 304 7.32 13.55 16.95
N ASP A 305 6.96 14.58 17.72
CA ASP A 305 6.06 15.66 17.26
C ASP A 305 4.77 15.13 16.59
N ARG A 306 4.05 14.27 17.30
CA ARG A 306 2.80 13.67 16.80
C ARG A 306 1.70 14.74 16.76
N VAL A 307 1.04 14.88 15.62
CA VAL A 307 -0.01 15.89 15.38
C VAL A 307 -1.19 15.26 14.66
N GLU A 308 -2.40 15.50 15.16
CA GLU A 308 -3.63 15.22 14.41
C GLU A 308 -3.90 16.35 13.40
N LEU A 309 -4.14 15.98 12.15
CA LEU A 309 -4.35 16.89 11.02
C LEU A 309 -5.82 16.98 10.56
N THR A 310 -6.73 16.22 11.18
CA THR A 310 -8.12 16.07 10.72
C THR A 310 -8.83 17.41 10.51
N SER A 311 -8.80 18.32 11.49
CA SER A 311 -9.46 19.63 11.37
C SER A 311 -8.82 20.50 10.28
N ALA A 312 -7.49 20.49 10.17
CA ALA A 312 -6.77 21.24 9.15
C ALA A 312 -7.07 20.73 7.72
N LEU A 313 -7.26 19.42 7.56
CA LEU A 313 -7.57 18.83 6.27
C LEU A 313 -9.06 18.92 5.91
N SER A 314 -9.95 18.95 6.91
CA SER A 314 -11.41 18.99 6.77
C SER A 314 -11.91 17.99 5.70
N PRO A 315 -11.63 16.68 5.89
CA PRO A 315 -11.88 15.66 4.88
C PRO A 315 -13.36 15.48 4.58
N ASN A 316 -13.67 15.19 3.33
CA ASN A 316 -15.01 14.75 2.90
C ASN A 316 -14.92 13.31 2.40
N GLY A 317 -15.06 12.36 3.32
CA GLY A 317 -14.99 10.93 3.04
C GLY A 317 -14.07 10.17 3.98
N LEU A 318 -13.91 8.88 3.69
CA LEU A 318 -13.05 7.95 4.42
C LEU A 318 -11.78 7.67 3.59
N PRO A 319 -10.57 7.96 4.13
CA PRO A 319 -9.33 7.73 3.42
C PRO A 319 -9.03 6.24 3.38
N ALA A 320 -9.20 5.61 2.21
CA ALA A 320 -8.80 4.22 2.04
C ALA A 320 -7.34 4.07 1.62
N SER A 321 -6.71 5.15 1.14
CA SER A 321 -5.38 5.07 0.55
C SER A 321 -4.78 6.46 0.33
N PHE A 322 -3.49 6.46 0.03
CA PHE A 322 -2.73 7.64 -0.35
C PHE A 322 -1.93 7.35 -1.62
N GLY A 323 -1.48 8.40 -2.30
CA GLY A 323 -0.51 8.33 -3.38
C GLY A 323 0.40 9.54 -3.36
N GLU A 324 1.45 9.51 -4.19
CA GLU A 324 2.39 10.62 -4.33
C GLU A 324 2.67 10.83 -5.83
N ASP A 325 2.82 12.09 -6.25
CA ASP A 325 3.24 12.42 -7.62
C ASP A 325 4.77 12.55 -7.76
N ALA A 326 5.22 12.83 -8.98
CA ALA A 326 6.63 13.01 -9.29
C ALA A 326 7.27 14.17 -8.50
N ALA A 327 6.49 15.17 -8.08
CA ALA A 327 6.95 16.34 -7.33
C ALA A 327 6.98 16.10 -5.80
N GLY A 328 6.47 14.97 -5.31
CA GLY A 328 6.41 14.65 -3.89
C GLY A 328 5.16 15.19 -3.20
N GLU A 329 4.16 15.63 -3.96
CA GLU A 329 2.89 16.07 -3.40
C GLU A 329 1.99 14.86 -3.10
N ILE A 330 1.33 14.88 -1.94
CA ILE A 330 0.53 13.75 -1.46
C ILE A 330 -0.92 13.88 -1.92
N TYR A 331 -1.47 12.75 -2.36
CA TYR A 331 -2.86 12.56 -2.73
C TYR A 331 -3.55 11.63 -1.73
N VAL A 332 -4.83 11.87 -1.48
CA VAL A 332 -5.68 11.08 -0.60
C VAL A 332 -6.83 10.51 -1.43
N VAL A 333 -7.07 9.22 -1.25
CA VAL A 333 -8.14 8.48 -1.93
C VAL A 333 -9.32 8.30 -0.99
N MET A 334 -10.44 8.95 -1.29
CA MET A 334 -11.67 8.86 -0.52
C MET A 334 -12.59 7.81 -1.12
N PHE A 335 -12.64 6.65 -0.49
CA PHE A 335 -13.31 5.45 -1.01
C PHE A 335 -14.82 5.63 -1.18
N ASN A 336 -15.50 6.08 -0.11
CA ASN A 336 -16.95 6.18 -0.06
C ASN A 336 -17.53 7.33 -0.91
N THR A 337 -16.73 8.35 -1.21
CA THR A 337 -17.17 9.49 -2.03
C THR A 337 -16.73 9.42 -3.48
N GLY A 338 -15.82 8.50 -3.83
CA GLY A 338 -15.30 8.40 -5.19
C GLY A 338 -14.44 9.60 -5.60
N ARG A 339 -13.64 10.14 -4.67
CA ARG A 339 -12.87 11.38 -4.87
C ARG A 339 -11.39 11.18 -4.58
N ILE A 340 -10.57 11.89 -5.36
CA ILE A 340 -9.14 12.05 -5.09
C ILE A 340 -8.90 13.52 -4.74
N TYR A 341 -8.24 13.73 -3.61
CA TYR A 341 -7.80 15.05 -3.17
C TYR A 341 -6.28 15.12 -3.17
N ARG A 342 -5.72 16.30 -3.46
CA ARG A 342 -4.32 16.61 -3.13
C ARG A 342 -4.27 17.38 -1.80
N ILE A 343 -3.25 17.11 -0.99
CA ILE A 343 -2.93 17.95 0.16
C ILE A 343 -2.18 19.18 -0.37
N ASP A 344 -2.79 20.35 -0.26
CA ASP A 344 -2.22 21.65 -0.64
C ASP A 344 -2.27 22.60 0.58
N PRO A 345 -1.49 23.70 0.58
CA PRO A 345 -1.59 24.76 1.60
C PRO A 345 -3.01 25.30 1.73
N GLY A 346 -3.41 25.61 2.97
CA GLY A 346 -4.68 26.26 3.31
C GLY A 346 -4.59 27.78 3.30
#